data_AF-A0A5R2N444-F1
#
_entry.id   AF-A0A5R2N444-F1
#
_cell.length_a   1.000
_cell.length_b   1.000
_cell.length_c   1.000
_cell.angle_alpha   90.00
_cell.angle_beta   90.00
_cell.angle_gamma   90.00
#
_symmetry.space_group_name_H-M   'P 1'
#
loop_
_entity.id
_entity.type
_entity.pdbx_description
1 polymer ?
#
loop_
_entity_poly.entity_id
_entity_poly.type
_entity_poly.pdbx_seq_one_letter_code
_entity_poly.pdbx_strand_id
1 'polypeptide(L)'
;DGVKQYKSPTSIVWLLGRIYCTGTPEDYAAVHKVQDEVKLYPLSAHGKEWTPPPGKVDQSIDMKTAVRDQVNKMDAVEYFTLLAELMKTNPPTEADAPMVEKMAQIGIVPGQDFDKTKFNPAFATRVPQIAFDRIMLHFKFSDGDVKQINGWGFTTKTGIY
;
A
#
# COMPACT_ATOMS: atom_id res chain seq x y z
N ASP A 1 -24.52 -10.75 -16.24
CA ASP A 1 -25.37 -9.61 -15.81
C ASP A 1 -25.58 -9.65 -14.32
N GLY A 2 -25.60 -8.50 -13.63
CA GLY A 2 -25.88 -8.40 -12.18
C GLY A 2 -24.72 -7.92 -11.29
N VAL A 3 -23.52 -7.67 -11.82
CA VAL A 3 -22.40 -7.07 -11.07
C VAL A 3 -21.82 -5.86 -11.80
N LYS A 4 -21.41 -4.84 -11.04
CA LYS A 4 -20.73 -3.66 -11.56
C LYS A 4 -19.21 -3.86 -11.48
N GLN A 5 -18.54 -3.76 -12.63
CA GLN A 5 -17.09 -3.81 -12.69
C GLN A 5 -16.48 -2.48 -12.21
N TYR A 6 -15.45 -2.59 -11.38
CA TYR A 6 -14.50 -1.52 -11.10
C TYR A 6 -13.14 -1.96 -11.64
N LYS A 7 -12.53 -1.16 -12.51
CA LYS A 7 -11.24 -1.48 -13.12
C LYS A 7 -10.13 -0.94 -12.25
N SER A 8 -9.21 -1.81 -11.84
CA SER A 8 -7.97 -1.42 -11.18
C SER A 8 -6.83 -1.45 -12.20
N PRO A 9 -5.95 -0.43 -12.25
CA PRO A 9 -4.74 -0.48 -13.05
C PRO A 9 -3.65 -1.37 -12.41
N THR A 10 -3.82 -1.78 -11.16
CA THR A 10 -2.88 -2.58 -10.38
C THR A 10 -3.47 -3.93 -9.96
N SER A 11 -2.62 -4.95 -9.78
CA SER A 11 -3.06 -6.27 -9.28
C SER A 11 -3.39 -6.28 -7.79
N ILE A 12 -2.85 -5.33 -7.03
CA ILE A 12 -3.14 -5.13 -5.61
C ILE A 12 -4.20 -4.05 -5.47
N VAL A 13 -5.29 -4.39 -4.77
CA VAL A 13 -6.38 -3.47 -4.43
C VAL A 13 -6.67 -3.54 -2.94
N TRP A 14 -7.11 -2.42 -2.38
CA TRP A 14 -7.57 -2.35 -0.99
C TRP A 14 -9.10 -2.21 -0.97
N LEU A 15 -9.76 -3.03 -0.16
CA LEU A 15 -11.18 -2.89 0.16
C LEU A 15 -11.31 -2.51 1.63
N LEU A 16 -11.85 -1.31 1.90
CA LEU A 16 -12.10 -0.84 3.26
C LEU A 16 -13.61 -0.66 3.45
N GLY A 17 -14.18 -1.47 4.35
CA GLY A 17 -15.56 -1.31 4.83
C GLY A 17 -15.58 -0.57 6.16
N ARG A 18 -16.45 0.45 6.28
CA ARG A 18 -16.75 1.12 7.56
C ARG A 18 -18.25 1.12 7.74
N ILE A 19 -18.72 0.49 8.81
CA ILE A 19 -20.13 0.50 9.21
C ILE A 19 -20.21 1.36 10.47
N TYR A 20 -21.08 2.37 10.45
CA TYR A 20 -21.30 3.22 11.61
C TYR A 20 -21.93 2.41 12.74
N CYS A 21 -21.44 2.62 13.96
CA CYS A 21 -21.97 2.02 15.18
C CYS A 21 -21.96 3.09 16.26
N THR A 22 -23.10 3.29 16.92
CA THR A 22 -23.29 4.15 18.08
C THR A 22 -22.66 3.59 19.35
N GLY A 23 -22.37 2.29 19.37
CA GLY A 23 -21.68 1.60 20.46
C GLY A 23 -22.59 0.98 21.52
N THR A 24 -23.92 0.99 21.34
CA THR A 24 -24.82 0.24 22.23
C THR A 24 -24.79 -1.26 21.92
N PRO A 25 -25.10 -2.13 22.89
CA PRO A 25 -25.17 -3.58 22.64
C PRO A 25 -26.11 -3.96 21.50
N GLU A 26 -27.26 -3.29 21.38
CA GLU A 26 -28.26 -3.54 20.34
C GLU A 26 -27.73 -3.17 18.95
N ASP A 27 -27.03 -2.03 18.85
CA ASP A 27 -26.47 -1.56 17.58
C ASP A 27 -25.28 -2.42 17.15
N TYR A 28 -24.44 -2.87 18.09
CA TYR A 28 -23.41 -3.89 17.80
C TYR A 28 -24.01 -5.16 17.23
N ALA A 29 -25.11 -5.66 17.81
CA ALA A 29 -25.78 -6.85 17.30
C ALA A 29 -26.31 -6.63 15.87
N ALA A 30 -26.79 -5.43 15.54
CA ALA A 30 -27.21 -5.08 14.18
C ALA A 30 -26.02 -4.99 13.21
N VAL A 31 -24.93 -4.32 13.61
CA VAL A 31 -23.71 -4.18 12.81
C VAL A 31 -23.07 -5.53 12.51
N HIS A 32 -22.99 -6.43 13.50
CA HIS A 32 -22.46 -7.78 13.29
C HIS A 32 -23.29 -8.57 12.27
N LYS A 33 -24.62 -8.47 12.31
CA LYS A 33 -25.49 -9.10 11.29
C LYS A 33 -25.19 -8.58 9.88
N VAL A 34 -24.98 -7.28 9.72
CA VAL A 34 -24.58 -6.70 8.41
C VAL A 34 -23.20 -7.20 7.99
N GLN A 35 -22.24 -7.29 8.92
CA GLN A 35 -20.90 -7.82 8.63
C GLN A 35 -20.96 -9.28 8.17
N ASP A 36 -21.80 -10.11 8.80
CA ASP A 36 -21.99 -11.52 8.44
C ASP A 36 -22.58 -11.70 7.03
N GLU A 37 -23.29 -10.70 6.51
CA GLU A 37 -23.82 -10.70 5.14
C GLU A 37 -22.78 -10.27 4.09
N VAL A 38 -21.65 -9.70 4.49
CA VAL A 38 -20.58 -9.29 3.55
C VAL A 38 -19.84 -10.53 3.05
N LYS A 39 -19.90 -10.76 1.73
CA LYS A 39 -19.23 -11.89 1.06
C LYS A 39 -18.16 -11.41 0.09
N LEU A 40 -17.00 -12.08 0.13
CA LEU A 40 -15.94 -11.95 -0.86
C LEU A 40 -15.70 -13.32 -1.50
N TYR A 41 -15.83 -13.41 -2.82
CA TYR A 41 -15.64 -14.65 -3.57
C TYR A 41 -15.14 -14.33 -4.99
N PRO A 42 -14.45 -15.26 -5.68
CA PRO A 42 -13.99 -15.03 -7.04
C PRO A 42 -15.18 -14.89 -7.98
N LEU A 43 -15.06 -14.06 -9.01
CA LEU A 43 -16.15 -13.81 -9.97
C LEU A 43 -16.71 -15.10 -10.60
N SER A 44 -15.87 -16.13 -10.80
CA SER A 44 -16.28 -17.45 -11.31
C SER A 44 -17.29 -18.19 -10.43
N ALA A 45 -17.43 -17.80 -9.17
CA ALA A 45 -18.37 -18.35 -8.20
C ALA A 45 -19.64 -17.50 -8.01
N HIS A 46 -19.81 -16.43 -8.78
CA HIS A 46 -21.00 -15.57 -8.68
C HIS A 46 -22.30 -16.36 -8.92
N GLY A 47 -23.28 -16.18 -8.01
CA GLY A 47 -24.55 -16.90 -8.03
C GLY A 47 -24.49 -18.36 -7.55
N LYS A 48 -23.36 -18.78 -6.96
CA LYS A 48 -23.15 -20.14 -6.44
C LYS A 48 -22.77 -20.10 -4.97
N GLU A 49 -23.04 -21.19 -4.26
CA GLU A 49 -22.43 -21.42 -2.96
C GLU A 49 -20.91 -21.55 -3.13
N TRP A 50 -20.16 -20.83 -2.30
CA TRP A 50 -18.71 -20.82 -2.33
C TRP A 50 -18.13 -20.78 -0.93
N THR A 51 -17.21 -21.69 -0.67
CA THR A 51 -16.44 -21.74 0.57
C THR A 51 -15.00 -21.36 0.25
N PRO A 52 -14.42 -20.35 0.92
CA PRO A 52 -13.01 -20.02 0.74
C PRO A 52 -12.13 -21.23 1.08
N PRO A 53 -11.04 -21.46 0.33
CA PRO A 53 -10.06 -22.46 0.74
C PRO A 53 -9.49 -22.07 2.12
N PRO A 54 -9.10 -23.06 2.95
CA PRO A 54 -8.43 -22.78 4.22
C PRO A 54 -7.22 -21.86 3.99
N GLY A 55 -7.11 -20.80 4.79
CA GLY A 55 -5.97 -19.90 4.72
C GLY A 55 -4.67 -20.63 5.05
N LYS A 56 -3.63 -20.40 4.26
CA LYS A 56 -2.27 -20.85 4.58
C LYS A 56 -1.49 -19.69 5.17
N VAL A 57 -1.08 -19.80 6.42
CA VAL A 57 -0.16 -18.86 7.04
C VAL A 57 1.26 -19.29 6.72
N ASP A 58 2.03 -18.42 6.07
CA ASP A 58 3.45 -18.64 5.88
C ASP A 58 4.20 -18.30 7.17
N GLN A 59 4.73 -19.32 7.84
CA GLN A 59 5.44 -19.16 9.11
C GLN A 59 6.82 -18.51 8.96
N SER A 60 7.34 -18.39 7.75
CA SER A 60 8.59 -17.67 7.48
C SER A 60 8.42 -16.15 7.53
N ILE A 61 7.18 -15.66 7.43
CA ILE A 61 6.87 -14.23 7.51
C ILE A 61 6.96 -13.78 8.97
N ASP A 62 7.70 -12.72 9.21
CA ASP A 62 7.77 -12.08 10.52
C ASP A 62 6.44 -11.39 10.86
N MET A 63 5.64 -12.06 11.68
CA MET A 63 4.36 -11.56 12.19
C MET A 63 4.49 -10.81 13.53
N LYS A 64 5.71 -10.62 14.05
CA LYS A 64 5.96 -9.99 15.36
C LYS A 64 6.51 -8.57 15.22
N THR A 65 7.44 -8.33 14.30
CA THR A 65 7.99 -6.99 14.06
C THR A 65 6.96 -6.13 13.36
N ALA A 66 6.76 -4.89 13.81
CA ALA A 66 5.86 -3.95 13.14
C ALA A 66 6.28 -3.74 11.67
N VAL A 67 5.33 -3.78 10.74
CA VAL A 67 5.60 -3.67 9.28
C VAL A 67 6.44 -2.44 8.95
N ARG A 68 6.15 -1.28 9.59
CA ARG A 68 6.95 -0.06 9.41
C ARG A 68 8.42 -0.28 9.77
N ASP A 69 8.68 -0.99 10.87
CA ASP A 69 10.03 -1.24 11.32
C ASP A 69 10.73 -2.27 10.43
N GLN A 70 9.99 -3.22 9.83
CA GLN A 70 10.54 -4.13 8.81
C GLN A 70 10.96 -3.34 7.55
N VAL A 71 10.09 -2.47 7.03
CA VAL A 71 10.38 -1.65 5.85
C VAL A 71 11.54 -0.67 6.11
N ASN A 72 11.55 -0.01 7.27
CA ASN A 72 12.61 0.94 7.62
C ASN A 72 13.98 0.28 7.87
N LYS A 73 14.02 -1.04 8.09
CA LYS A 73 15.27 -1.80 8.23
C LYS A 73 15.87 -2.24 6.90
N MET A 74 15.10 -2.22 5.82
CA MET A 74 15.59 -2.60 4.50
C MET A 74 16.70 -1.64 4.06
N ASP A 75 17.75 -2.19 3.44
CA ASP A 75 18.67 -1.36 2.68
C ASP A 75 18.03 -0.93 1.34
N ALA A 76 18.67 0.00 0.63
CA ALA A 76 18.12 0.51 -0.63
C ALA A 76 18.03 -0.57 -1.72
N VAL A 77 18.93 -1.57 -1.70
CA VAL A 77 18.92 -2.65 -2.69
C VAL A 77 17.73 -3.58 -2.45
N GLU A 78 17.49 -3.98 -1.20
CA GLU A 78 16.32 -4.77 -0.81
C GLU A 78 15.03 -4.03 -1.15
N TYR A 79 14.94 -2.76 -0.76
CA TYR A 79 13.77 -1.93 -1.00
C TYR A 79 13.47 -1.75 -2.49
N PHE A 80 14.47 -1.40 -3.31
CA PHE A 80 14.28 -1.21 -4.75
C PHE A 80 14.10 -2.52 -5.52
N THR A 81 14.66 -3.63 -5.02
CA THR A 81 14.35 -4.96 -5.57
C THR A 81 12.87 -5.29 -5.37
N LEU A 82 12.34 -5.06 -4.16
CA LEU A 82 10.92 -5.27 -3.88
C LEU A 82 10.03 -4.33 -4.71
N LEU A 83 10.40 -3.05 -4.82
CA LEU A 83 9.68 -2.08 -5.65
C LEU A 83 9.63 -2.52 -7.12
N ALA A 84 10.76 -2.92 -7.70
CA ALA A 84 10.84 -3.39 -9.08
C ALA A 84 9.95 -4.61 -9.32
N GLU A 85 9.93 -5.55 -8.38
CA GLU A 85 9.07 -6.73 -8.49
C GLU A 85 7.58 -6.37 -8.43
N LEU A 86 7.19 -5.48 -7.53
CA LEU A 86 5.82 -5.00 -7.43
C LEU A 86 5.37 -4.26 -8.71
N MET A 87 6.25 -3.46 -9.32
CA MET A 87 5.93 -2.71 -10.55
C MET A 87 5.66 -3.59 -11.79
N LYS A 88 6.00 -4.88 -11.76
CA LYS A 88 5.64 -5.81 -12.85
C LYS A 88 4.13 -6.04 -12.96
N THR A 89 3.42 -5.96 -11.84
CA THR A 89 1.97 -6.20 -11.77
C THR A 89 1.18 -4.99 -11.26
N ASN A 90 1.89 -3.93 -10.86
CA ASN A 90 1.32 -2.68 -10.37
C ASN A 90 2.03 -1.51 -11.08
N PRO A 91 1.80 -1.32 -12.39
CA PRO A 91 2.53 -0.32 -13.16
C PRO A 91 2.18 1.11 -12.69
N PRO A 92 3.14 2.04 -12.78
CA PRO A 92 2.89 3.45 -12.51
C PRO A 92 1.88 4.03 -13.50
N THR A 93 1.21 5.12 -13.11
CA THR A 93 0.30 5.85 -13.99
C THR A 93 1.06 6.74 -14.98
N GLU A 94 0.38 7.26 -16.00
CA GLU A 94 1.00 8.21 -16.95
C GLU A 94 1.52 9.48 -16.25
N ALA A 95 0.85 9.93 -15.18
CA ALA A 95 1.26 11.10 -14.42
C ALA A 95 2.60 10.91 -13.70
N ASP A 96 3.00 9.66 -13.46
CA ASP A 96 4.26 9.32 -12.78
C ASP A 96 5.47 9.31 -13.73
N ALA A 97 5.27 9.51 -15.04
CA ALA A 97 6.33 9.43 -16.05
C ALA A 97 7.60 10.27 -15.71
N PRO A 98 7.49 11.53 -15.23
CA PRO A 98 8.69 12.29 -14.86
C PRO A 98 9.49 11.69 -13.69
N MET A 99 8.83 10.95 -12.78
CA MET A 99 9.51 10.24 -11.70
C MET A 99 10.11 8.93 -12.22
N VAL A 100 9.40 8.20 -13.07
CA VAL A 100 9.88 6.97 -13.71
C VAL A 100 11.18 7.22 -14.49
N GLU A 101 11.27 8.33 -15.22
CA GLU A 101 12.50 8.72 -15.93
C GLU A 101 13.70 8.90 -14.97
N LYS A 102 13.48 9.46 -13.79
CA LYS A 102 14.53 9.62 -12.76
C LYS A 102 14.91 8.27 -12.15
N MET A 103 13.93 7.42 -11.87
CA MET A 103 14.13 6.06 -11.36
C MET A 103 14.96 5.19 -12.32
N ALA A 104 14.77 5.35 -13.63
CA ALA A 104 15.54 4.62 -14.64
C ALA A 104 17.05 4.90 -14.57
N GLN A 105 17.46 6.09 -14.13
CA GLN A 105 18.88 6.47 -13.97
C GLN A 105 19.58 5.65 -12.89
N ILE A 106 18.85 5.13 -11.91
CA ILE A 106 19.38 4.29 -10.85
C ILE A 106 19.04 2.81 -11.04
N GLY A 107 18.57 2.41 -12.23
CA GLY A 107 18.32 1.00 -12.57
C GLY A 107 16.91 0.49 -12.28
N ILE A 108 15.95 1.38 -12.04
CA ILE A 108 14.56 1.01 -11.74
C ILE A 108 13.71 1.31 -12.98
N VAL A 109 13.21 0.26 -13.66
CA VAL A 109 12.36 0.37 -14.85
C VAL A 109 11.10 -0.47 -14.64
N PRO A 110 9.89 0.07 -14.85
CA PRO A 110 8.65 -0.69 -14.71
C PRO A 110 8.66 -1.97 -15.57
N GLY A 111 8.25 -3.10 -14.98
CA GLY A 111 8.22 -4.39 -15.67
C GLY A 111 9.56 -5.15 -15.71
N GLN A 112 10.66 -4.57 -15.22
CA GLN A 112 11.99 -5.20 -15.21
C GLN A 112 12.48 -5.46 -13.78
N ASP A 113 13.46 -6.35 -13.66
CA ASP A 113 14.21 -6.51 -12.41
C ASP A 113 15.04 -5.26 -12.13
N PHE A 114 15.32 -5.00 -10.85
CA PHE A 114 16.20 -3.89 -10.45
C PHE A 114 17.63 -4.11 -10.96
N ASP A 115 18.11 -3.20 -11.81
CA ASP A 115 19.49 -3.20 -12.31
C ASP A 115 20.43 -2.61 -11.26
N LYS A 116 20.90 -3.50 -10.36
CA LYS A 116 21.82 -3.18 -9.27
C LYS A 116 23.15 -2.57 -9.75
N THR A 117 23.53 -2.78 -11.01
CA THR A 117 24.79 -2.25 -11.55
C THR A 117 24.76 -0.73 -11.73
N LYS A 118 23.56 -0.14 -11.80
CA LYS A 118 23.33 1.30 -11.89
C LYS A 118 23.18 1.98 -10.53
N PHE A 119 23.22 1.22 -9.45
CA PHE A 119 23.15 1.75 -8.09
C PHE A 119 24.53 1.72 -7.44
N ASN A 120 24.95 2.84 -6.84
CA ASN A 120 26.22 2.87 -6.11
C ASN A 120 26.04 2.18 -4.74
N PRO A 121 26.69 1.03 -4.48
CA PRO A 121 26.50 0.26 -3.26
C PRO A 121 26.93 1.00 -2.00
N ALA A 122 27.81 2.01 -2.10
CA ALA A 122 28.19 2.86 -0.98
C ALA A 122 27.00 3.62 -0.36
N PHE A 123 25.90 3.75 -1.09
CA PHE A 123 24.69 4.43 -0.64
C PHE A 123 23.61 3.50 -0.09
N ALA A 124 23.77 2.17 -0.18
CA ALA A 124 22.72 1.20 0.13
C ALA A 124 22.13 1.39 1.53
N THR A 125 22.96 1.60 2.54
CA THR A 125 22.51 1.75 3.94
C THR A 125 22.31 3.20 4.36
N ARG A 126 22.91 4.17 3.65
CA ARG A 126 22.86 5.59 4.03
C ARG A 126 21.66 6.33 3.46
N VAL A 127 21.26 6.01 2.23
CA VAL A 127 20.13 6.65 1.55
C VAL A 127 18.81 6.43 2.30
N PRO A 128 18.46 5.21 2.79
CA PRO A 128 17.20 5.00 3.49
C PRO A 128 17.02 5.93 4.71
N GLN A 129 18.05 6.10 5.54
CA GLN A 129 17.98 6.98 6.70
C GLN A 129 17.75 8.45 6.29
N ILE A 130 18.53 8.96 5.34
CA ILE A 130 18.39 10.35 4.86
C ILE A 130 17.04 10.56 4.19
N ALA A 131 16.56 9.58 3.42
CA ALA A 131 15.26 9.64 2.75
C ALA A 131 14.12 9.67 3.77
N PHE A 132 14.18 8.83 4.82
CA PHE A 132 13.21 8.84 5.90
C PHE A 132 13.19 10.20 6.62
N ASP A 133 14.35 10.75 6.97
CA ASP A 133 14.44 12.07 7.61
C ASP A 133 13.81 13.15 6.71
N ARG A 134 14.06 13.12 5.40
CA ARG A 134 13.44 14.04 4.43
C ARG A 134 11.92 13.87 4.34
N ILE A 135 11.41 12.65 4.36
CA ILE A 135 9.97 12.39 4.40
C ILE A 135 9.36 13.00 5.67
N MET A 136 10.01 12.80 6.82
CA MET A 136 9.53 13.37 8.09
C MET A 136 9.58 14.90 8.10
N LEU A 137 10.58 15.51 7.44
CA LEU A 137 10.66 16.96 7.26
C LEU A 137 9.55 17.50 6.36
N HIS A 138 9.12 16.75 5.33
CA HIS A 138 8.02 17.17 4.47
C HIS A 138 6.72 17.42 5.26
N PHE A 139 6.42 16.62 6.29
CA PHE A 139 5.24 16.88 7.15
C PHE A 139 5.30 18.22 7.89
N LYS A 140 6.50 18.73 8.19
CA LYS A 140 6.70 20.04 8.84
C LYS A 140 6.77 21.18 7.83
N PHE A 141 7.37 20.93 6.68
CA PHE A 141 7.62 21.89 5.61
C PHE A 141 6.81 21.52 4.37
N SER A 142 5.50 21.40 4.56
CA SER A 142 4.54 20.92 3.56
C SER A 142 3.94 22.05 2.72
N ASP A 143 4.52 23.25 2.77
CA ASP A 143 3.96 24.48 2.16
C ASP A 143 2.48 24.73 2.50
N GLY A 144 2.09 24.33 3.72
CA GLY A 144 0.73 24.49 4.25
C GLY A 144 -0.22 23.35 3.93
N ASP A 145 0.23 22.29 3.26
CA ASP A 145 -0.59 21.11 2.97
C ASP A 145 -0.97 20.36 4.25
N VAL A 146 -0.06 20.31 5.22
CA VAL A 146 -0.32 19.82 6.58
C VAL A 146 -0.43 21.01 7.52
N LYS A 147 -1.63 21.23 8.06
CA LYS A 147 -1.93 22.28 9.02
C LYS A 147 -1.84 21.74 10.44
N GLN A 148 -1.38 22.56 11.38
CA GLN A 148 -1.46 22.25 12.80
C GLN A 148 -2.75 22.83 13.38
N ILE A 149 -3.66 21.98 13.84
CA ILE A 149 -4.96 22.36 14.40
C ILE A 149 -5.11 21.69 15.76
N ASN A 150 -5.16 22.46 16.85
CA ASN A 150 -5.33 21.96 18.22
C ASN A 150 -4.35 20.83 18.60
N GLY A 151 -3.09 20.91 18.15
CA GLY A 151 -2.05 19.90 18.41
C GLY A 151 -2.03 18.72 17.42
N TRP A 152 -2.90 18.72 16.40
CA TRP A 152 -2.96 17.68 15.37
C TRP A 152 -2.46 18.17 14.02
N GLY A 153 -1.66 17.35 13.34
CA GLY A 153 -1.42 17.50 11.91
C GLY A 153 -2.67 17.12 11.12
N PHE A 154 -3.20 18.05 10.34
CA PHE A 154 -4.42 17.89 9.55
C PHE A 154 -4.18 18.23 8.09
N THR A 155 -4.62 17.37 7.19
CA THR A 155 -4.62 17.63 5.75
C THR A 155 -5.81 16.97 5.08
N THR A 156 -6.35 17.62 4.05
CA THR A 156 -7.31 17.01 3.11
C THR A 156 -6.65 16.63 1.79
N LYS A 157 -5.34 16.89 1.64
CA LYS A 157 -4.55 16.56 0.46
C LYS A 157 -3.91 15.17 0.61
N THR A 158 -4.75 14.14 0.73
CA THR A 158 -4.30 12.77 1.03
C THR A 158 -4.16 11.88 -0.21
N GLY A 159 -4.02 12.49 -1.39
CA GLY A 159 -4.01 11.80 -2.67
C GLY A 159 -5.40 11.67 -3.31
N ILE A 160 -5.42 11.21 -4.56
CA ILE A 160 -6.63 10.87 -5.32
C ILE A 160 -6.71 9.34 -5.30
N TYR A 161 -7.81 8.80 -4.76
CA TYR A 161 -8.09 7.37 -4.70
C TYR A 161 -9.03 6.94 -5.82
#